data_AF-A0A960H705-F1
#
_entry.id   AF-A0A960H705-F1
#
_cell.length_a   1.000
_cell.length_b   1.000
_cell.length_c   1.000
_cell.angle_alpha   90.00
_cell.angle_beta   90.00
_cell.angle_gamma   90.00
#
_symmetry.space_group_name_H-M   'P 1'
#
loop_
_entity.id
_entity.type
_entity.pdbx_description
1 polymer ?
#
loop_
_entity_poly.entity_id
_entity_poly.type
_entity_poly.pdbx_seq_one_letter_code
_entity_poly.pdbx_strand_id
1 'polypeptide(L)'
;EAGGIPSFLGYHGYPASICSSVNDRVVHGIPAADETLAPGDLVSIDCGAIIDGWHGDAAITFGVGALIPVDEALSAATKASMEAGIAAMVPGNRLTDVSHAIEM
;
A
#
# COMPACT_ATOMS: atom_id res chain seq x y z
N GLU A 1 -0.82 5.92 20.63
CA GLU A 1 -0.28 7.31 20.63
C GLU A 1 -1.19 8.34 19.95
N ALA A 2 -1.58 8.21 18.67
CA ALA A 2 -2.37 9.23 17.96
C ALA A 2 -3.91 9.14 18.12
N GLY A 3 -4.43 8.30 19.04
CA GLY A 3 -5.86 8.14 19.29
C GLY A 3 -6.65 7.30 18.27
N GLY A 4 -6.01 6.84 17.18
CA GLY A 4 -6.65 6.00 16.17
C GLY A 4 -6.78 4.53 16.59
N ILE A 5 -7.90 3.90 16.22
CA ILE A 5 -8.12 2.46 16.35
C ILE A 5 -7.70 1.78 15.02
N PRO A 6 -6.91 0.69 15.03
CA PRO A 6 -6.53 0.01 13.79
C PRO A 6 -7.76 -0.51 13.05
N SER A 7 -7.91 -0.12 11.78
CA SER A 7 -9.08 -0.52 10.97
C SER A 7 -9.06 -2.01 10.64
N PHE A 8 -7.87 -2.59 10.48
CA PHE A 8 -7.70 -3.94 9.95
C PHE A 8 -7.76 -5.03 11.02
N LEU A 9 -7.47 -4.69 12.28
CA LEU A 9 -7.42 -5.67 13.37
C LEU A 9 -8.82 -6.26 13.61
N GLY A 10 -8.96 -7.56 13.34
CA GLY A 10 -10.22 -8.29 13.45
C GLY A 10 -11.17 -8.15 12.26
N TYR A 11 -10.84 -7.31 11.27
CA TYR A 11 -11.68 -7.12 10.07
C TYR A 11 -11.75 -8.42 9.27
N HIS A 12 -12.94 -9.03 9.18
CA HIS A 12 -13.15 -10.36 8.60
C HIS A 12 -12.18 -11.45 9.13
N GLY A 13 -11.74 -11.33 10.38
CA GLY A 13 -10.79 -12.26 11.00
C GLY A 13 -9.31 -11.98 10.70
N TYR A 14 -8.98 -10.85 10.07
CA TYR A 14 -7.59 -10.45 9.86
C TYR A 14 -6.87 -10.22 11.21
N PRO A 15 -5.69 -10.84 11.45
CA PRO A 15 -5.15 -10.96 12.81
C PRO A 15 -4.25 -9.80 13.24
N ALA A 16 -3.90 -8.87 12.34
CA ALA A 16 -2.92 -7.83 12.59
C ALA A 16 -3.49 -6.41 12.41
N SER A 17 -2.76 -5.42 12.92
CA SER A 17 -3.18 -4.01 12.87
C SER A 17 -2.83 -3.30 11.56
N ILE A 18 -1.89 -3.84 10.78
CA ILE A 18 -1.41 -3.34 9.50
C ILE A 18 -1.23 -4.53 8.56
N CYS A 19 -1.17 -4.26 7.25
CA CYS A 19 -0.62 -5.24 6.31
C CYS A 19 0.85 -4.92 6.03
N SER A 20 1.70 -5.96 6.00
CA SER A 20 3.09 -5.87 5.56
C SER A 20 3.35 -6.89 4.47
N SER A 21 3.53 -6.44 3.24
CA SER A 21 3.68 -7.32 2.07
C SER A 21 5.09 -7.17 1.52
N VAL A 22 5.88 -8.24 1.64
CA VAL A 22 7.28 -8.28 1.19
C VAL A 22 7.36 -9.00 -0.15
N ASN A 23 8.08 -8.40 -1.09
CA ASN A 23 8.43 -8.91 -2.41
C ASN A 23 7.23 -9.35 -3.26
N ASP A 24 7.02 -10.65 -3.43
CA ASP A 24 5.98 -11.24 -4.29
C ASP A 24 4.57 -11.18 -3.69
N ARG A 25 4.45 -10.77 -2.42
CA ARG A 25 3.15 -10.53 -1.78
C ARG A 25 2.53 -9.26 -2.34
N VAL A 26 1.47 -9.42 -3.14
CA VAL A 26 0.77 -8.30 -3.81
C VAL A 26 0.12 -7.35 -2.80
N VAL A 27 -0.73 -7.86 -1.91
CA VAL A 27 -1.45 -7.12 -0.86
C VAL A 27 -1.77 -8.03 0.34
N HIS A 28 -2.20 -7.44 1.46
CA HIS A 28 -2.69 -8.13 2.65
C HIS A 28 -1.71 -9.11 3.31
N GLY A 29 -0.39 -8.90 3.15
CA GLY A 29 0.59 -9.67 3.89
C GLY A 29 0.39 -9.52 5.40
N ILE A 30 0.44 -10.63 6.15
CA ILE A 30 0.28 -10.63 7.61
C ILE A 30 1.66 -10.50 8.24
N PRO A 31 1.91 -9.48 9.07
CA PRO A 31 3.17 -9.36 9.81
C PRO A 31 3.45 -10.61 10.64
N ALA A 32 4.66 -11.14 10.51
CA ALA A 32 5.10 -12.35 11.20
C ALA A 32 6.38 -12.07 12.01
N ALA A 33 6.42 -12.56 13.26
CA ALA A 33 7.55 -12.30 14.17
C ALA A 33 8.84 -13.01 13.75
N ASP A 34 8.73 -14.04 12.92
CA ASP A 34 9.84 -14.83 12.37
C ASP A 34 10.30 -14.35 10.98
N GLU A 35 9.63 -13.36 10.39
CA GLU A 35 10.04 -12.73 9.12
C GLU A 35 10.83 -11.46 9.40
N THR A 36 12.15 -11.52 9.21
CA THR A 36 13.04 -10.36 9.32
C THR A 36 13.36 -9.83 7.93
N LEU A 37 13.12 -8.53 7.70
CA LEU A 37 13.46 -7.86 6.45
C LEU A 37 14.97 -7.89 6.18
N ALA A 38 15.35 -8.12 4.93
CA ALA A 38 16.72 -8.20 4.47
C ALA A 38 17.06 -7.05 3.49
N PRO A 39 18.35 -6.66 3.38
CA PRO A 39 18.77 -5.74 2.34
C PRO A 39 18.36 -6.22 0.94
N GLY A 40 17.69 -5.36 0.18
CA GLY A 40 17.16 -5.66 -1.15
C GLY A 40 15.67 -6.00 -1.18
N ASP A 41 15.00 -6.16 -0.04
CA ASP A 41 13.56 -6.40 -0.02
C ASP A 41 12.77 -5.16 -0.47
N LEU A 42 11.75 -5.39 -1.31
CA LEU A 42 10.73 -4.41 -1.64
C LEU A 42 9.51 -4.66 -0.75
N VAL A 43 9.13 -3.68 0.07
CA VAL A 43 8.11 -3.85 1.12
C VAL A 43 7.02 -2.82 0.95
N SER A 44 5.76 -3.26 0.94
CA SER A 44 4.61 -2.40 1.13
C SER A 44 4.08 -2.48 2.55
N ILE A 45 3.73 -1.31 3.11
CA ILE A 45 3.02 -1.17 4.38
C ILE A 45 1.71 -0.46 4.10
N ASP A 46 0.63 -1.08 4.54
CA ASP A 46 -0.74 -0.57 4.42
C ASP A 46 -1.35 -0.42 5.81
N CYS A 47 -1.88 0.76 6.09
CA CYS A 47 -2.37 1.17 7.40
C CYS A 47 -3.72 1.88 7.29
N GLY A 48 -4.72 1.32 7.98
CA GLY A 48 -6.00 1.98 8.21
C GLY A 48 -6.18 2.40 9.67
N ALA A 49 -6.73 3.60 9.90
CA ALA A 49 -7.02 4.11 11.25
C ALA A 49 -8.43 4.70 11.35
N ILE A 50 -9.13 4.38 12.44
CA ILE A 50 -10.44 4.93 12.78
C ILE A 50 -10.25 6.07 13.77
N ILE A 51 -10.70 7.27 13.41
CA ILE A 51 -10.74 8.45 14.28
C ILE A 51 -12.14 9.05 14.20
N ASP A 52 -12.80 9.23 15.34
CA ASP A 52 -14.16 9.79 15.43
C ASP A 52 -15.20 9.12 14.50
N GLY A 53 -15.05 7.81 14.29
CA GLY A 53 -15.92 7.01 13.42
C GLY A 53 -15.56 7.04 11.92
N TRP A 54 -14.54 7.79 11.53
CA TRP A 54 -14.06 7.88 10.15
C TRP A 54 -12.81 7.01 9.94
N HIS A 55 -12.76 6.32 8.81
CA HIS A 55 -11.58 5.58 8.38
C HIS A 55 -10.68 6.45 7.50
N GLY A 56 -9.40 6.53 7.83
CA GLY A 56 -8.34 6.90 6.91
C GLY A 56 -7.57 5.64 6.47
N ASP A 57 -7.12 5.62 5.23
CA ASP A 57 -6.44 4.48 4.63
C ASP A 57 -5.32 4.94 3.70
N ALA A 58 -4.13 4.36 3.84
CA ALA A 58 -2.97 4.69 3.03
C ALA A 58 -1.93 3.57 3.06
N ALA A 59 -1.33 3.32 1.90
CA ALA A 59 -0.21 2.41 1.74
C ALA A 59 0.99 3.09 1.08
N ILE A 60 2.19 2.63 1.41
CA ILE A 60 3.44 3.02 0.75
C ILE A 60 4.28 1.78 0.46
N THR A 61 5.12 1.87 -0.58
CA THR A 61 6.12 0.86 -0.91
C THR A 61 7.51 1.47 -0.82
N PHE A 62 8.46 0.76 -0.22
CA PHE A 62 9.85 1.19 -0.07
C PHE A 62 10.82 0.01 -0.14
N GLY A 63 12.07 0.31 -0.49
CA GLY A 63 13.17 -0.65 -0.46
C GLY A 63 13.86 -0.70 0.90
N VAL A 64 14.25 -1.90 1.33
CA VAL A 64 15.11 -2.11 2.48
C VAL A 64 16.56 -2.00 2.00
N GLY A 65 17.13 -0.79 2.08
CA GLY A 65 18.43 -0.51 1.48
C GLY A 65 18.35 -0.36 -0.04
N ALA A 66 19.42 -0.71 -0.75
CA ALA A 66 19.46 -0.61 -2.21
C ALA A 66 18.69 -1.77 -2.84
N LEU A 67 17.82 -1.44 -3.79
CA LEU A 67 17.06 -2.40 -4.58
C LEU A 67 17.83 -2.78 -5.85
N ILE A 68 17.46 -3.90 -6.46
CA ILE A 68 17.91 -4.21 -7.81
C ILE A 68 17.16 -3.33 -8.84
N PRO A 69 17.75 -3.03 -10.02
CA PRO A 69 17.16 -2.09 -10.97
C PRO A 69 15.71 -2.40 -11.40
N VAL A 70 15.34 -3.69 -11.44
CA VAL A 70 13.97 -4.10 -11.80
C VAL A 70 12.96 -3.76 -10.71
N ASP A 71 13.33 -3.85 -9.43
CA ASP A 71 12.46 -3.53 -8.30
C ASP A 71 12.34 -2.02 -8.10
N GLU A 72 13.42 -1.28 -8.35
CA GLU A 72 13.37 0.19 -8.42
C GLU A 72 12.43 0.66 -9.54
N ALA A 73 12.55 0.06 -10.73
CA ALA A 73 11.68 0.36 -11.87
C ALA A 73 10.22 0.00 -11.58
N LEU A 74 9.96 -1.14 -10.94
CA LEU A 74 8.62 -1.54 -10.52
C LEU A 74 8.02 -0.53 -9.54
N SER A 75 8.74 -0.19 -8.47
CA SER A 75 8.28 0.77 -7.46
C SER A 75 8.00 2.16 -8.07
N ALA A 76 8.88 2.63 -8.95
CA ALA A 76 8.70 3.89 -9.66
C ALA A 76 7.48 3.87 -10.59
N ALA A 77 7.28 2.79 -11.35
CA ALA A 77 6.13 2.62 -12.23
C ALA A 77 4.82 2.60 -11.42
N THR A 78 4.76 1.86 -10.31
CA THR A 78 3.59 1.84 -9.42
C THR A 78 3.24 3.23 -8.90
N LYS A 79 4.25 4.01 -8.48
CA LYS A 79 4.04 5.39 -8.02
C LYS A 79 3.52 6.29 -9.15
N ALA A 80 4.11 6.21 -10.34
CA ALA A 80 3.67 6.99 -11.50
C ALA A 80 2.22 6.65 -11.89
N SER A 81 1.84 5.37 -11.91
CA SER A 81 0.47 4.94 -12.16
C SER A 81 -0.52 5.46 -11.12
N MET A 82 -0.15 5.44 -9.83
CA MET A 82 -0.97 6.02 -8.76
C MET A 82 -1.17 7.53 -8.98
N GLU A 83 -0.11 8.26 -9.28
CA GLU A 83 -0.16 9.71 -9.54
C GLU A 83 -1.02 10.04 -10.77
N ALA A 84 -0.92 9.25 -11.85
CA ALA A 84 -1.76 9.39 -13.04
C ALA A 84 -3.24 9.13 -12.74
N GLY A 85 -3.55 8.08 -11.96
CA GLY A 85 -4.89 7.79 -11.49
C GLY A 85 -5.48 8.94 -10.67
N ILE A 86 -4.73 9.47 -9.70
CA ILE A 86 -5.14 10.63 -8.89
C ILE A 86 -5.41 11.85 -9.77
N ALA A 87 -4.55 12.13 -10.75
CA ALA A 87 -4.72 13.25 -11.67
C ALA A 87 -6.01 13.15 -12.51
N ALA A 88 -6.47 11.92 -12.80
CA ALA A 88 -7.70 11.66 -13.54
C ALA A 88 -8.98 11.76 -12.66
N MET A 89 -8.88 11.88 -11.34
CA MET A 89 -10.02 12.00 -10.40
C MET A 89 -10.61 13.41 -10.38
N VAL A 90 -11.15 13.86 -11.52
CA VAL A 90 -11.75 15.19 -11.68
C VAL A 90 -13.27 15.13 -11.97
N PRO A 91 -14.05 16.17 -11.63
CA PRO A 91 -15.49 16.19 -11.92
C PRO A 91 -15.79 15.97 -13.41
N GLY A 92 -16.70 15.03 -13.69
CA GLY A 92 -17.10 14.67 -15.06
C GLY A 92 -16.46 13.37 -15.57
N ASN A 93 -15.31 12.95 -15.02
CA ASN A 93 -14.70 11.66 -15.34
C ASN A 93 -15.43 10.49 -14.66
N ARG A 94 -15.30 9.32 -15.26
CA ARG A 94 -15.78 8.03 -14.75
C ARG A 94 -14.62 7.27 -14.09
N LEU A 95 -14.96 6.28 -13.26
CA LEU A 95 -13.95 5.38 -12.67
C LEU A 95 -13.10 4.66 -13.74
N THR A 96 -13.68 4.38 -14.92
CA THR A 96 -12.95 3.79 -16.04
C THR A 96 -11.87 4.71 -16.62
N ASP A 97 -12.04 6.04 -16.51
CA ASP A 97 -11.02 6.99 -16.97
C ASP A 97 -9.82 6.98 -16.02
N VAL A 98 -10.07 6.78 -14.71
CA VAL A 98 -9.01 6.57 -13.71
C VAL A 98 -8.27 5.26 -13.99
N SER A 99 -8.99 4.16 -14.24
CA SER A 99 -8.37 2.87 -14.59
C SER A 99 -7.54 2.97 -15.87
N HIS A 100 -8.03 3.67 -16.88
CA HIS A 100 -7.30 3.90 -18.12
C HIS A 100 -6.02 4.69 -17.89
N ALA A 101 -6.06 5.74 -17.06
CA ALA A 101 -4.86 6.52 -16.72
C ALA A 101 -3.82 5.75 -15.92
N ILE A 102 -4.21 4.72 -15.17
CA ILE A 102 -3.30 3.84 -14.42
C ILE A 102 -2.53 2.90 -15.36
N GLU A 103 -3.19 2.42 -16.42
CA GLU A 103 -2.64 1.41 -17.36
C GLU A 103 -1.76 2.00 -18.47
N MET A 104 -2.05 3.22 -18.92
CA MET A 104 -1.40 3.89 -20.06
C MET A 104 -0.12 4.63 -19.70
#